data_AF-A0A2V1D759-F1
#
_entry.id   AF-A0A2V1D759-F1
#
_cell.length_a   1.000
_cell.length_b   1.000
_cell.length_c   1.000
_cell.angle_alpha   90.00
_cell.angle_beta   90.00
_cell.angle_gamma   90.00
#
_symmetry.space_group_name_H-M   'P 1'
#
loop_
_entity.id
_entity.type
_entity.pdbx_description
1 polymer ?
#
loop_
_entity_poly.entity_id
_entity_poly.type
_entity_poly.pdbx_seq_one_letter_code
_entity_poly.pdbx_strand_id
1 'polypeptide(L)'
;MRALDKLSPEECQRLIVADNVRYFGSKAANVTEFVLQRWDLEEWSRGGPVAITPPNVLKENGHALRTPVDGIHFAGTETSEYWTGYMEGAIRSGVRVAKEILRAKI
;
A
#
# COMPACT_ATOMS: atom_id res chain seq x y z
N MET A 1 11.19 -5.19 -10.90
CA MET A 1 10.46 -6.03 -9.92
C MET A 1 9.85 -7.27 -10.56
N ARG A 2 9.14 -7.18 -11.69
CA ARG A 2 8.49 -8.34 -12.35
C ARG A 2 9.35 -9.58 -12.63
N ALA A 3 10.66 -9.41 -12.73
CA ALA A 3 11.58 -10.54 -12.93
C ALA A 3 11.63 -11.48 -11.71
N LEU A 4 11.37 -10.98 -10.50
CA LEU A 4 11.41 -11.78 -9.27
C LEU A 4 10.06 -12.46 -8.96
N ASP A 5 8.95 -11.95 -9.51
CA ASP A 5 7.59 -12.46 -9.24
C ASP A 5 7.44 -13.96 -9.55
N LYS A 6 8.24 -14.47 -10.49
CA LYS A 6 8.18 -15.87 -10.95
C LYS A 6 9.21 -16.79 -10.30
N LEU A 7 10.15 -16.24 -9.54
CA LEU A 7 11.22 -17.02 -8.91
C LEU A 7 10.76 -17.63 -7.59
N SER A 8 11.46 -18.64 -7.11
CA SER A 8 11.26 -19.14 -5.75
C SER A 8 11.78 -18.13 -4.71
N PRO A 9 11.34 -18.19 -3.44
CA PRO A 9 11.90 -17.38 -2.37
C PRO A 9 13.42 -17.52 -2.23
N GLU A 10 13.96 -18.72 -2.43
CA GLU A 10 15.40 -19.01 -2.33
C GLU A 10 16.18 -18.35 -3.46
N GLU A 11 15.65 -18.36 -4.67
CA GLU A 11 16.25 -17.68 -5.83
C GLU A 11 16.23 -16.16 -5.64
N CYS A 12 15.12 -15.61 -5.15
CA CYS A 12 15.03 -14.20 -4.75
C CYS A 12 16.08 -13.85 -3.70
N GLN A 13 16.19 -14.65 -2.63
CA GLN A 13 17.17 -14.45 -1.57
C GLN A 13 18.58 -14.43 -2.13
N ARG A 14 18.94 -15.41 -2.98
CA ARG A 14 20.27 -15.48 -3.59
C ARG A 14 20.62 -14.22 -4.38
N LEU A 15 19.69 -13.72 -5.19
CA LEU A 15 19.91 -12.51 -6.00
C LEU A 15 20.04 -11.26 -5.13
N ILE A 16 19.15 -11.09 -4.15
CA ILE A 16 19.15 -9.94 -3.23
C ILE A 16 20.42 -9.94 -2.36
N VAL A 17 20.87 -11.11 -1.88
CA VAL A 17 22.10 -11.23 -1.10
C VAL A 17 23.33 -10.92 -1.96
N ALA A 18 23.36 -11.36 -3.22
CA ALA A 18 24.45 -11.02 -4.13
C ALA A 18 24.56 -9.49 -4.34
N ASP A 19 23.42 -8.81 -4.51
CA ASP A 19 23.38 -7.35 -4.59
C ASP A 19 23.82 -6.70 -3.27
N ASN A 20 23.35 -7.20 -2.12
CA ASN A 20 23.78 -6.70 -0.82
C ASN A 20 25.29 -6.89 -0.58
N VAL A 21 25.89 -8.01 -0.99
CA VAL A 21 27.34 -8.22 -0.91
C VAL A 21 28.08 -7.25 -1.82
N ARG A 22 27.55 -7.00 -3.03
CA ARG A 22 28.11 -6.02 -3.96
C ARG A 22 28.07 -4.60 -3.39
N TYR A 23 27.00 -4.22 -2.71
CA TYR A 23 26.82 -2.87 -2.17
C TYR A 23 27.50 -2.66 -0.81
N PHE A 24 27.51 -3.68 0.04
CA PHE A 24 27.86 -3.55 1.46
C PHE A 24 29.03 -4.46 1.90
N GLY A 25 29.58 -5.26 0.98
CA GLY A 25 30.74 -6.12 1.21
C GLY A 25 30.40 -7.53 1.69
N SER A 26 31.44 -8.37 1.84
CA SER A 26 31.30 -9.81 2.08
C SER A 26 30.53 -10.19 3.35
N LYS A 27 30.51 -9.33 4.37
CA LYS A 27 29.74 -9.57 5.60
C LYS A 27 28.23 -9.68 5.34
N ALA A 28 27.70 -9.07 4.28
CA ALA A 28 26.30 -9.15 3.94
C ALA A 28 25.86 -10.56 3.45
N ALA A 29 26.81 -11.47 3.19
CA ALA A 29 26.51 -12.87 2.89
C ALA A 29 26.01 -13.65 4.13
N ASN A 30 26.25 -13.15 5.34
CA ASN A 30 25.89 -13.82 6.59
C ASN A 30 24.43 -13.55 6.97
N VAL A 31 23.48 -14.06 6.18
CA VAL A 31 22.04 -13.90 6.43
C VAL A 31 21.59 -14.82 7.56
N THR A 32 20.98 -14.25 8.61
CA THR A 32 20.38 -15.00 9.71
C THR A 32 18.91 -15.34 9.47
N GLU A 33 18.19 -14.47 8.75
CA GLU A 33 16.78 -14.63 8.42
C GLU A 33 16.48 -13.88 7.12
N PHE A 34 15.57 -14.44 6.32
CA PHE A 34 15.07 -13.82 5.10
C PHE A 34 13.56 -14.02 5.01
N VAL A 35 12.82 -12.93 4.86
CA VAL A 35 11.37 -12.93 4.69
C VAL A 35 11.04 -12.18 3.40
N LEU A 36 10.25 -12.83 2.54
CA LEU A 36 9.76 -12.26 1.31
C LEU A 36 8.23 -12.15 1.37
N GLN A 37 7.71 -10.94 1.22
CA GLN A 37 6.28 -10.70 1.09
C GLN A 37 5.96 -10.14 -0.29
N ARG A 38 4.98 -10.73 -0.96
CA ARG A 38 4.49 -10.32 -2.29
C ARG A 38 3.11 -9.69 -2.15
N TRP A 39 3.10 -8.38 -1.95
CA TRP A 39 1.87 -7.62 -1.73
C TRP A 39 0.93 -7.63 -2.94
N ASP A 40 1.48 -7.77 -4.14
CA ASP A 40 0.75 -7.95 -5.40
C ASP A 40 -0.04 -9.27 -5.47
N LEU A 41 0.35 -10.28 -4.69
CA LEU A 41 -0.33 -11.58 -4.61
C LEU A 41 -1.17 -11.75 -3.34
N GLU A 42 -1.21 -10.75 -2.45
CA GLU A 42 -2.02 -10.80 -1.24
C GLU A 42 -3.50 -10.62 -1.60
N GLU A 43 -4.35 -11.55 -1.14
CA GLU A 43 -5.76 -11.68 -1.56
C GLU A 43 -6.57 -10.40 -1.32
N TRP A 44 -6.37 -9.74 -0.19
CA TRP A 44 -7.21 -8.62 0.24
C TRP A 44 -6.64 -7.25 -0.15
N SER A 45 -5.31 -7.10 -0.18
CA SER A 45 -4.61 -5.88 -0.58
C SER A 45 -4.51 -5.77 -2.09
N ARG A 46 -4.32 -6.90 -2.79
CA ARG A 46 -4.27 -7.01 -4.26
C ARG A 46 -3.20 -6.12 -4.91
N GLY A 47 -2.16 -5.75 -4.17
CA GLY A 47 -1.20 -4.73 -4.56
C GLY A 47 -0.53 -4.03 -3.39
N GLY A 48 0.39 -3.14 -3.71
CA GLY A 48 1.05 -2.27 -2.74
C GLY A 48 2.11 -1.36 -3.39
N PRO A 49 2.68 -0.42 -2.62
CA PRO A 49 2.29 -0.07 -1.26
C PRO A 49 1.04 0.82 -1.18
N VAL A 50 0.62 1.45 -2.29
CA VAL A 50 -0.49 2.40 -2.33
C VAL A 50 -1.31 2.23 -3.61
N ALA A 51 -2.58 2.65 -3.58
CA ALA A 51 -3.37 2.76 -4.79
C ALA A 51 -2.91 3.95 -5.64
N ILE A 52 -2.78 3.73 -6.95
CA ILE A 52 -2.52 4.77 -7.94
C ILE A 52 -3.59 4.72 -9.03
N THR A 53 -3.95 5.89 -9.56
CA THR A 53 -4.90 5.99 -10.66
C THR A 53 -4.20 6.24 -11.98
N PRO A 54 -4.71 5.72 -13.11
CA PRO A 54 -4.28 6.14 -14.43
C PRO A 54 -4.43 7.65 -14.67
N PRO A 55 -3.82 8.20 -15.72
CA PRO A 55 -4.02 9.59 -16.12
C PRO A 55 -5.50 9.97 -16.22
N ASN A 56 -5.82 11.23 -15.87
CA ASN A 56 -7.15 11.85 -15.89
C ASN A 56 -8.21 11.29 -14.92
N VAL A 57 -8.06 10.08 -14.40
CA VAL A 57 -9.05 9.48 -13.48
C VAL A 57 -9.26 10.32 -12.23
N LEU A 58 -8.17 10.77 -11.58
CA LEU A 58 -8.27 11.60 -10.37
C LEU A 58 -8.88 12.99 -10.67
N LYS A 59 -8.61 13.55 -11.86
CA LYS A 59 -9.17 14.84 -12.29
C LYS A 59 -10.69 14.75 -12.44
N GLU A 60 -11.17 13.69 -13.11
CA GLU A 60 -12.59 13.52 -13.43
C GLU A 60 -13.38 12.99 -12.23
N ASN A 61 -12.80 12.08 -11.46
CA ASN A 61 -13.51 11.30 -10.45
C ASN A 61 -12.97 11.47 -9.02
N GLY A 62 -11.98 12.33 -8.77
CA GLY A 62 -11.32 12.44 -7.46
C GLY A 62 -12.23 12.89 -6.31
N HIS A 63 -13.36 13.54 -6.62
CA HIS A 63 -14.39 13.87 -5.64
C HIS A 63 -15.06 12.59 -5.07
N ALA A 64 -15.26 11.57 -5.92
CA ALA A 64 -15.95 10.33 -5.57
C ALA A 64 -15.23 9.51 -4.49
N LEU A 65 -13.93 9.71 -4.27
CA LEU A 65 -13.19 9.07 -3.17
C LEU A 65 -13.76 9.38 -1.78
N ARG A 66 -14.50 10.48 -1.61
CA ARG A 66 -15.00 10.93 -0.30
C ARG A 66 -16.50 11.16 -0.24
N THR A 67 -17.19 11.19 -1.37
CA THR A 67 -18.64 11.44 -1.41
C THR A 67 -19.40 10.26 -0.78
N PRO A 68 -20.16 10.45 0.31
CA PRO A 68 -21.00 9.40 0.88
C PRO A 68 -22.15 9.04 -0.07
N VAL A 69 -22.60 7.79 -0.05
CA VAL A 69 -23.73 7.29 -0.86
C VAL A 69 -24.67 6.49 0.03
N ASP A 70 -25.93 6.92 0.14
CA ASP A 70 -26.98 6.21 0.88
C ASP A 70 -26.59 5.77 2.31
N GLY A 71 -25.92 6.66 3.05
CA GLY A 71 -25.44 6.39 4.41
C GLY A 71 -24.12 5.61 4.50
N ILE A 72 -23.52 5.22 3.37
CA ILE A 72 -22.20 4.61 3.30
C ILE A 72 -21.14 5.72 3.21
N HIS A 73 -20.21 5.73 4.16
CA HIS A 73 -19.06 6.64 4.21
C HIS A 73 -17.77 5.86 3.93
N PHE A 74 -16.86 6.47 3.15
CA PHE A 74 -15.63 5.82 2.71
C PHE A 74 -14.43 6.29 3.54
N ALA A 75 -13.83 5.38 4.32
CA ALA A 75 -12.54 5.59 4.98
C ALA A 75 -11.40 5.01 4.13
N GLY A 76 -10.24 4.71 4.72
CA GLY A 76 -9.07 4.23 4.00
C GLY A 76 -8.12 5.36 3.63
N THR A 77 -6.83 5.06 3.51
CA THR A 77 -5.79 6.10 3.40
C THR A 77 -5.93 6.93 2.11
N GLU A 78 -6.48 6.32 1.06
CA GLU A 78 -6.79 6.91 -0.25
C GLU A 78 -7.76 8.10 -0.15
N THR A 79 -8.59 8.13 0.89
CA THR A 79 -9.59 9.19 1.10
C THR A 79 -9.05 10.35 1.96
N SER A 80 -7.82 10.24 2.47
CA SER A 80 -7.18 11.30 3.24
C SER A 80 -6.67 12.42 2.34
N GLU A 81 -6.84 13.67 2.77
CA GLU A 81 -6.28 14.85 2.09
C GLU A 81 -4.79 15.07 2.42
N TYR A 82 -4.29 14.41 3.45
CA TYR A 82 -2.90 14.54 3.89
C TYR A 82 -2.33 13.16 4.25
N TRP A 83 -1.09 12.89 3.82
CA TRP A 83 -0.45 11.58 3.95
C TRP A 83 -1.25 10.42 3.32
N THR A 84 -1.90 10.67 2.18
CA THR A 84 -2.57 9.64 1.36
C THR A 84 -1.61 8.51 1.03
N GLY A 85 -2.01 7.27 1.26
CA GLY A 85 -1.18 6.08 1.06
C GLY A 85 -0.35 5.66 2.28
N TYR A 86 -0.41 6.39 3.39
CA TYR A 86 0.33 6.07 4.61
C TYR A 86 -0.60 5.77 5.78
N MET A 87 -0.05 5.20 6.86
CA MET A 87 -0.78 4.91 8.10
C MET A 87 -1.46 6.16 8.69
N GLU A 88 -0.78 7.31 8.66
CA GLU A 88 -1.36 8.59 9.10
C GLU A 88 -2.61 8.95 8.29
N GLY A 89 -2.59 8.74 6.97
CA GLY A 89 -3.78 8.92 6.13
C GLY A 89 -4.93 7.99 6.51
N ALA A 90 -4.64 6.73 6.85
CA ALA A 90 -5.65 5.77 7.29
C ALA A 90 -6.31 6.19 8.61
N ILE A 91 -5.52 6.67 9.58
CA ILE A 91 -6.03 7.15 10.86
C ILE A 91 -6.89 8.40 10.66
N ARG A 92 -6.39 9.39 9.91
CA ARG A 92 -7.10 10.65 9.64
C ARG A 92 -8.42 10.41 8.93
N SER A 93 -8.45 9.53 7.93
CA SER A 93 -9.70 9.23 7.22
C SER A 93 -10.72 8.52 8.10
N GLY A 94 -10.28 7.58 8.94
CA GLY A 94 -11.15 6.93 9.93
C GLY A 94 -11.78 7.94 10.90
N VAL A 95 -10.96 8.85 11.45
CA VAL A 95 -11.45 9.91 12.36
C VAL A 95 -12.41 10.86 11.64
N ARG A 96 -12.15 11.22 10.38
CA ARG A 96 -13.06 12.04 9.56
C ARG A 96 -14.40 11.32 9.38
N VAL A 97 -14.40 10.08 8.90
CA VAL A 97 -15.64 9.31 8.66
C VAL A 97 -16.46 9.15 9.94
N ALA A 98 -15.81 8.86 11.07
CA ALA A 98 -16.51 8.78 12.36
C ALA A 98 -17.25 10.10 12.68
N LYS A 99 -16.63 11.25 12.43
CA LYS A 99 -17.27 12.56 12.62
C LYS A 99 -18.40 12.82 11.62
N GLU A 100 -18.29 12.35 10.38
CA GLU A 100 -19.35 12.46 9.39
C GLU A 100 -20.59 11.68 9.81
N ILE A 101 -20.41 10.43 10.23
CA ILE A 101 -21.49 9.56 10.71
C ILE A 101 -22.17 10.18 11.94
N LEU A 102 -21.40 10.69 12.91
CA LEU A 102 -21.97 11.33 14.11
C LEU A 102 -22.76 12.63 13.80
N ARG A 103 -22.50 13.27 12.65
CA ARG A 103 -23.22 14.48 12.20
C ARG A 103 -24.43 14.15 11.33
N ALA A 104 -24.38 13.04 10.60
CA ALA A 104 -25.52 12.55 9.84
C ALA A 104 -26.63 12.17 10.83
N LYS A 105 -27.65 13.02 10.93
CA LYS A 105 -28.85 12.69 11.69
C LYS A 105 -29.56 11.56 10.94
N ILE A 106 -29.75 10.42 11.62
CA ILE A 106 -30.59 9.32 11.17
C ILE A 106 -32.05 9.78 11.18
#